data_AF-A0A358XXX2-F1
#
_entry.id   AF-A0A358XXX2-F1
#
_cell.length_a   1.000
_cell.length_b   1.000
_cell.length_c   1.000
_cell.angle_alpha   90.00
_cell.angle_beta   90.00
_cell.angle_gamma   90.00
#
_symmetry.space_group_name_H-M   'P 1'
#
loop_
_entity.id
_entity.type
_entity.pdbx_description
1 polymer ?
#
loop_
_entity_poly.entity_id
_entity_poly.type
_entity_poly.pdbx_seq_one_letter_code
_entity_poly.pdbx_strand_id
1 'polypeptide(L)' 'MNILVIGSGGREHALAWKCAQADQVNNVFVAPG' A
#
# COMPACT_ATOMS: atom_id res chain seq x y z
N MET A 1 -5.83 10.72 -0.82
CA MET A 1 -6.45 9.53 -1.47
C MET A 1 -6.19 8.28 -0.64
N ASN A 2 -7.13 7.33 -0.60
CA ASN A 2 -6.94 6.04 0.07
C ASN A 2 -6.56 4.96 -0.95
N ILE A 3 -5.59 4.10 -0.63
CA ILE A 3 -5.09 3.03 -1.50
C ILE A 3 -5.29 1.68 -0.80
N LEU A 4 -5.68 0.65 -1.56
CA LEU A 4 -5.76 -0.74 -1.10
C LEU A 4 -4.82 -1.61 -1.95
N VAL A 5 -3.90 -2.32 -1.30
CA VAL A 5 -3.01 -3.31 -1.91
C VAL A 5 -3.46 -4.70 -1.47
N ILE A 6 -3.63 -5.62 -2.43
CA ILE A 6 -4.04 -7.01 -2.17
C ILE A 6 -2.84 -7.94 -2.29
N GLY A 7 -2.62 -8.74 -1.26
CA GLY A 7 -1.58 -9.76 -1.18
C GLY A 7 -0.73 -9.63 0.08
N SER A 8 0.13 -10.61 0.32
CA SER A 8 0.85 -10.81 1.59
C SER A 8 2.37 -10.99 1.43
N GLY A 9 2.90 -10.77 0.22
CA GLY A 9 4.31 -10.94 -0.09
C GLY A 9 5.14 -9.66 0.08
N GLY A 10 6.46 -9.82 -0.07
CA GLY A 10 7.39 -8.68 -0.05
C GLY A 10 7.16 -7.68 -1.19
N ARG A 11 6.61 -8.13 -2.33
CA ARG A 11 6.24 -7.27 -3.46
C ARG A 11 5.16 -6.26 -3.05
N GLU A 12 4.10 -6.75 -2.41
CA GLU A 12 2.98 -5.91 -1.95
C GLU A 12 3.44 -4.96 -0.85
N HIS A 13 4.33 -5.42 0.04
CA HIS A 13 4.95 -4.56 1.04
C HIS A 13 5.73 -3.41 0.40
N ALA A 14 6.59 -3.69 -0.59
CA ALA A 14 7.39 -2.66 -1.25
C ALA A 14 6.52 -1.64 -2.01
N LEU A 15 5.45 -2.09 -2.65
CA LEU A 15 4.46 -1.22 -3.29
C LEU A 15 3.75 -0.33 -2.26
N ALA A 16 3.22 -0.92 -1.19
CA ALA A 16 2.54 -0.18 -0.12
C ALA A 16 3.47 0.85 0.53
N TRP A 17 4.73 0.47 0.80
CA TRP A 17 5.76 1.34 1.37
C TRP A 17 6.05 2.55 0.47
N LYS A 18 6.16 2.33 -0.84
CA LYS A 18 6.42 3.44 -1.76
C LYS A 18 5.20 4.35 -1.94
N CYS A 19 4.00 3.78 -1.98
CA CYS A 19 2.75 4.53 -2.08
C CYS A 19 2.51 5.43 -0.86
N ALA A 20 2.89 4.99 0.35
CA ALA A 20 2.70 5.74 1.59
C ALA A 20 3.54 7.04 1.68
N GLN A 21 4.50 7.25 0.77
CA GLN A 21 5.39 8.42 0.78
C GLN A 21 4.85 9.62 -0.02
N ALA A 22 3.76 9.46 -0.77
CA ALA A 22 3.24 10.54 -1.60
C ALA A 22 2.31 11.46 -0.79
N ASP A 23 2.52 12.79 -0.86
CA ASP A 23 1.75 13.80 -0.11
C ASP A 23 0.23 13.75 -0.37
N GLN A 24 -0.16 13.25 -1.53
CA GLN A 24 -1.56 13.08 -1.93
C GLN A 24 -2.22 11.81 -1.37
N VAL A 25 -1.48 10.95 -0.65
CA VAL A 25 -1.96 9.68 -0.09
C VAL A 25 -2.22 9.86 1.41
N ASN A 26 -3.45 9.54 1.83
CA ASN A 26 -3.86 9.66 3.22
C ASN A 26 -3.61 8.34 3.96
N ASN A 27 -4.04 7.23 3.36
CA ASN A 27 -3.93 5.90 3.96
C ASN A 27 -3.61 4.85 2.89
N VAL A 28 -2.77 3.89 3.26
CA VAL A 28 -2.50 2.67 2.48
C VAL A 28 -2.94 1.47 3.32
N PHE A 29 -3.93 0.75 2.83
CA PHE A 29 -4.41 -0.50 3.41
C PHE A 29 -3.77 -1.67 2.67
N VAL A 30 -3.37 -2.71 3.41
CA VAL A 30 -2.90 -3.97 2.83
C VAL A 30 -3.80 -5.06 3.35
N ALA A 31 -4.48 -5.77 2.45
CA ALA A 31 -5.30 -6.93 2.79
C ALA A 31 -4.66 -8.19 2.21
N PRO A 32 -4.51 -9.26 3.00
CA PRO A 32 -4.12 -10.55 2.43
C PRO A 32 -5.21 -10.99 1.45
N GLY A 33 -4.79 -11.60 0.35
CA GLY A 33 -5.69 -12.39 -0.48
C GLY A 33 -6.07 -13.68 0.23
#